data_AF-A0A8C7IFG4-F1
#
_entry.id   AF-A0A8C7IFG4-F1
#
_cell.length_a   1.000
_cell.length_b   1.000
_cell.length_c   1.000
_cell.angle_alpha   90.00
_cell.angle_beta   90.00
_cell.angle_gamma   90.00
#
_symmetry.space_group_name_H-M   'P 1'
#
loop_
_entity.id
_entity.type
_entity.pdbx_description
1 polymer ?
#
loop_
_entity_poly.entity_id
_entity_poly.type
_entity_poly.pdbx_seq_one_letter_code
_entity_poly.pdbx_strand_id
1 'polypeptide(L)'
;MMDLRSLVGLPAVLLLLGVGAVFAQTAAPKIVCETKNGTSCEECLKIVTCLWCQKTKMCITYPVKTILPPHALCPLNDARWGRCWVNFQSLIIAMAVVGGVIIIAFLVCLFCCCKCEHIGSTRFDAKMERRTNKMKGKQEERKAEMKMRHEEIRTKYGTT
;
A
#
# COMPACT_ATOMS: atom_id res chain seq x y z
N MET A 1 -18.49 -5.70 8.63
CA MET A 1 -17.16 -6.29 8.85
C MET A 1 -16.42 -6.15 7.53
N MET A 2 -15.47 -5.22 7.43
CA MET A 2 -14.69 -5.03 6.21
C MET A 2 -13.56 -6.06 6.24
N ASP A 3 -13.58 -7.00 5.31
CA ASP A 3 -12.62 -8.11 5.26
C ASP A 3 -11.18 -7.60 5.24
N LEU A 4 -10.35 -8.15 6.13
CA LEU A 4 -8.92 -7.86 6.21
C LEU A 4 -8.18 -8.11 4.87
N ARG A 5 -8.73 -9.00 4.05
CA ARG A 5 -8.30 -9.27 2.66
C ARG A 5 -8.51 -8.07 1.73
N SER A 6 -9.59 -7.30 1.91
CA SER A 6 -9.86 -6.08 1.14
C SER A 6 -8.96 -4.93 1.57
N LEU A 7 -8.55 -4.88 2.85
CA LEU A 7 -7.70 -3.82 3.39
C LEU A 7 -6.23 -3.91 2.92
N VAL A 8 -5.74 -5.13 2.67
CA VAL A 8 -4.38 -5.38 2.11
C VAL A 8 -4.41 -5.53 0.60
N GLY A 9 -5.47 -6.13 0.05
CA GLY A 9 -5.63 -6.37 -1.38
C GLY A 9 -5.79 -5.07 -2.18
N LEU A 10 -6.58 -4.11 -1.71
CA LEU A 10 -6.81 -2.85 -2.43
C LEU A 10 -5.51 -2.03 -2.63
N PRO A 11 -4.68 -1.76 -1.60
CA PRO A 11 -3.43 -1.02 -1.79
C PRO A 11 -2.38 -1.83 -2.57
N ALA A 12 -2.32 -3.15 -2.43
CA ALA A 12 -1.41 -4.00 -3.22
C ALA A 12 -1.80 -4.04 -4.70
N VAL A 13 -3.10 -4.11 -5.01
CA VAL A 13 -3.63 -4.04 -6.38
C VAL A 13 -3.44 -2.65 -6.97
N LEU A 14 -3.66 -1.57 -6.20
CA LEU A 14 -3.35 -0.20 -6.60
C LEU A 14 -1.85 0.02 -6.87
N LEU A 15 -0.96 -0.56 -6.07
CA LEU A 15 0.48 -0.55 -6.30
C LEU A 15 0.86 -1.31 -7.57
N LEU A 16 0.32 -2.52 -7.78
CA LEU A 16 0.59 -3.32 -8.98
C LEU A 16 0.07 -2.64 -10.27
N LEU A 17 -1.13 -2.05 -10.23
CA LEU A 17 -1.70 -1.28 -11.33
C LEU A 17 -0.92 0.02 -11.58
N GLY A 18 -0.49 0.71 -10.51
CA GLY A 18 0.34 1.90 -10.60
C GLY A 18 1.72 1.63 -11.20
N VAL A 19 2.37 0.53 -10.81
CA VAL A 19 3.66 0.11 -11.37
C VAL A 19 3.54 -0.23 -12.87
N GLY A 20 2.45 -0.90 -13.28
CA GLY A 20 2.18 -1.16 -14.70
C GLY A 20 2.06 0.11 -15.56
N ALA A 21 1.49 1.18 -15.00
CA ALA A 21 1.41 2.49 -15.67
C ALA A 21 2.75 3.23 -15.68
N VAL A 22 3.60 3.08 -14.66
CA VAL A 22 4.92 3.74 -14.57
C VAL A 22 5.96 3.10 -15.51
N PHE A 23 5.85 1.79 -15.79
CA PHE A 23 6.70 1.10 -16.76
C PHE A 23 6.31 1.38 -18.23
N ALA A 24 5.15 1.97 -18.49
CA ALA A 24 4.77 2.48 -19.80
C ALA A 24 5.40 3.86 -20.08
N GLN A 25 6.69 4.03 -19.76
CA GLN A 25 7.48 5.11 -20.33
C GLN A 25 7.91 4.67 -21.72
N THR A 26 7.03 4.99 -22.66
CA THR A 26 7.29 4.97 -24.10
C THR A 26 8.69 5.48 -24.38
N ALA A 27 9.53 4.62 -24.97
CA ALA A 27 10.76 5.04 -25.59
C ALA A 27 10.40 6.12 -26.62
N ALA A 28 10.69 7.38 -26.28
CA ALA A 28 10.47 8.49 -27.19
C ALA A 28 11.27 8.23 -28.48
N PRO A 29 10.77 8.65 -29.65
CA PRO A 29 11.53 8.59 -30.90
C PRO A 29 12.89 9.28 -30.72
N LYS A 30 13.86 9.01 -31.59
CA LYS A 30 15.22 9.60 -31.55
C LYS A 30 15.16 11.15 -31.63
N ILE A 31 14.78 11.81 -30.54
CA ILE A 31 14.74 13.25 -30.42
C ILE A 31 16.08 13.65 -29.83
N VAL A 32 16.83 14.42 -30.60
CA VAL A 32 18.15 14.92 -30.23
C VAL A 32 17.95 16.14 -29.33
N CYS A 33 17.94 15.93 -28.01
CA CYS A 33 17.84 16.99 -27.00
C CYS A 33 18.93 18.06 -27.18
N GLU A 34 20.08 17.65 -27.74
CA GLU A 34 21.26 18.47 -27.97
C GLU A 34 20.99 19.60 -28.99
N THR A 35 19.94 19.51 -29.80
CA THR A 35 19.47 20.61 -30.67
C THR A 35 18.96 21.82 -29.90
N LYS A 36 18.66 21.65 -28.61
CA LYS A 36 18.16 22.70 -27.71
C LYS A 36 19.24 23.20 -26.73
N ASN A 37 20.51 22.90 -26.99
CA ASN A 37 21.63 23.47 -26.24
C ASN A 37 21.62 25.01 -26.33
N GLY A 38 21.87 25.67 -25.19
CA GLY A 38 21.88 27.14 -25.11
C GLY A 38 20.50 27.81 -25.13
N THR A 39 19.40 27.04 -25.13
CA THR A 39 18.04 27.59 -25.06
C THR A 39 17.59 27.81 -23.59
N SER A 40 16.28 27.96 -23.35
CA SER A 40 15.73 28.01 -22.00
C SER A 40 15.45 26.62 -21.45
N CYS A 41 15.37 26.50 -20.13
CA CYS A 41 15.08 25.23 -19.48
C CYS A 41 13.73 24.65 -19.94
N GLU A 42 12.73 25.52 -20.10
CA GLU A 42 11.36 25.14 -20.46
C GLU A 42 11.32 24.53 -21.86
N GLU A 43 12.12 25.07 -22.79
CA GLU A 43 12.21 24.57 -24.15
C GLU A 43 12.89 23.19 -24.21
N CYS A 44 13.95 22.98 -23.41
CA CYS A 44 14.63 21.69 -23.29
C CYS A 44 13.72 20.62 -22.65
N LEU A 45 12.99 20.98 -21.59
CA LEU A 45 12.19 20.03 -20.80
C LEU A 45 10.77 19.81 -21.34
N LYS A 46 10.43 20.34 -22.52
CA LYS A 46 9.22 19.91 -23.26
C LYS A 46 9.22 18.40 -23.51
N ILE A 47 10.41 17.81 -23.61
CA ILE A 47 10.61 16.37 -23.81
C ILE A 47 11.10 15.77 -22.49
N VAL A 48 10.35 14.79 -21.99
CA VAL A 48 10.61 14.16 -20.68
C VAL A 48 11.91 13.32 -20.65
N THR A 49 12.45 12.96 -21.81
CA THR A 49 13.73 12.25 -21.96
C THR A 49 14.92 13.20 -22.08
N CYS A 50 14.74 14.51 -21.90
CA CYS A 50 15.84 15.47 -21.88
C CYS A 50 16.18 15.89 -20.45
N LEU A 51 17.47 16.15 -20.22
CA LEU A 51 18.00 16.71 -18.98
C LEU A 51 18.58 18.09 -19.29
N TRP A 52 18.24 19.08 -18.46
CA TRP A 52 18.77 20.43 -18.55
C TRP A 52 19.80 20.69 -17.44
N CYS A 53 20.96 21.23 -17.79
CA CYS A 53 21.95 21.69 -16.81
C CYS A 53 21.94 23.22 -16.71
N GLN A 54 21.59 23.75 -15.54
CA GLN A 54 21.48 25.19 -15.34
C GLN A 54 22.85 25.91 -15.40
N LYS A 55 23.92 25.24 -14.96
CA LYS A 55 25.27 25.80 -14.92
C LYS A 55 25.90 25.97 -16.30
N THR A 56 25.78 24.96 -17.16
CA THR A 56 26.39 24.95 -18.51
C THR A 56 25.41 25.29 -19.62
N LYS A 57 24.12 25.44 -19.32
CA LYS A 57 23.04 25.70 -20.29
C LYS A 57 22.97 24.64 -21.39
N MET A 58 23.23 23.39 -21.03
CA MET A 58 23.21 22.25 -21.93
C MET A 58 21.92 21.43 -21.75
N CYS A 59 21.35 21.00 -22.87
CA CYS A 59 20.22 20.07 -22.98
C CYS A 59 20.75 18.75 -23.55
N ILE A 60 20.71 17.68 -22.75
CA ILE A 60 21.26 16.38 -23.15
C ILE A 60 20.18 15.30 -23.07
N THR A 61 20.28 14.31 -23.94
CA THR A 61 19.37 13.16 -23.91
C THR A 61 19.66 12.31 -22.67
N TYR A 62 18.63 11.89 -21.96
CA TYR A 62 18.70 11.11 -20.72
C TYR A 62 17.57 10.06 -20.73
N PRO A 63 17.82 8.75 -20.55
CA PRO A 63 18.92 8.15 -19.78
C PRO A 63 20.02 7.53 -20.66
N VAL A 64 21.23 8.10 -20.62
CA VAL A 64 22.40 7.55 -21.32
C VAL A 64 23.03 6.47 -20.45
N LYS A 65 22.55 5.24 -20.57
CA LYS A 65 23.13 4.02 -19.95
C LYS A 65 23.26 4.00 -18.41
N THR A 66 22.98 5.10 -17.72
CA THR A 66 23.22 5.31 -16.29
C THR A 66 22.03 6.03 -15.64
N ILE A 67 21.64 5.59 -14.44
CA ILE A 67 20.44 6.04 -13.72
C ILE A 67 20.63 7.39 -13.03
N LEU A 68 21.86 7.84 -12.84
CA LEU A 68 22.22 9.18 -12.35
C LEU A 68 23.23 9.81 -13.32
N PRO A 69 23.04 11.09 -13.72
CA PRO A 69 24.05 11.77 -14.49
C PRO A 69 25.33 11.93 -13.63
N PRO A 70 26.52 11.63 -14.16
CA PRO A 70 27.76 11.83 -13.41
C PRO A 70 27.96 13.32 -13.07
N HIS A 71 28.48 13.58 -11.86
CA HIS A 71 28.73 14.94 -11.36
C HIS A 71 29.62 15.79 -12.28
N ALA A 72 30.47 15.15 -13.09
CA ALA A 72 31.32 15.80 -14.07
C ALA A 72 30.54 16.45 -15.22
N LEU A 73 29.36 15.91 -15.59
CA LEU A 73 28.52 16.49 -16.65
C LEU A 73 27.67 17.64 -16.10
N CYS A 74 26.99 17.42 -14.97
CA CYS A 74 26.24 18.47 -14.29
C CYS A 74 26.12 18.13 -12.80
N PRO A 75 26.35 19.10 -11.90
CA PRO A 75 26.06 18.88 -10.48
C PRO A 75 24.56 18.68 -10.28
N LEU A 76 24.19 17.71 -9.44
CA LEU A 76 22.80 17.31 -9.16
C LEU A 76 21.90 18.46 -8.70
N ASN A 77 22.48 19.50 -8.08
CA ASN A 77 21.77 20.72 -7.67
C ASN A 77 21.34 21.60 -8.84
N ASP A 78 22.06 21.57 -9.96
CA ASP A 78 21.80 22.39 -11.15
C ASP A 78 21.13 21.60 -12.28
N ALA A 79 21.13 20.27 -12.18
CA ALA A 79 20.39 19.40 -13.07
C ALA A 79 18.88 19.56 -12.85
N ARG A 80 18.13 19.63 -13.94
CA ARG A 80 16.66 19.71 -13.99
C ARG A 80 16.15 18.61 -14.92
N TRP A 81 15.08 17.94 -14.50
CA TRP A 81 14.47 16.85 -15.27
C TRP A 81 12.94 16.95 -15.20
N GLY A 82 12.28 16.91 -16.36
CA GLY A 82 10.85 17.07 -16.54
C GLY A 82 10.28 18.46 -16.19
N ARG A 83 10.82 19.14 -15.18
CA ARG A 83 10.36 20.45 -14.68
C ARG A 83 11.55 21.34 -14.31
N CYS A 84 11.46 22.64 -14.62
CA CYS A 84 12.56 23.61 -14.44
C CYS A 84 12.72 24.19 -13.04
N TRP A 85 11.64 24.20 -12.27
CA TRP A 85 11.58 24.78 -10.93
C TRP A 85 12.08 23.82 -9.84
N VAL A 86 12.29 22.54 -10.16
CA VAL A 86 12.71 21.50 -9.20
C VAL A 86 14.01 20.84 -9.64
N ASN A 87 14.94 20.69 -8.70
CA ASN A 87 16.26 20.10 -8.94
C ASN A 87 16.16 18.58 -9.03
N PHE A 88 17.07 17.95 -9.76
CA PHE A 88 17.16 16.49 -9.82
C PHE A 88 17.35 15.87 -8.42
N GLN A 89 18.17 16.51 -7.59
CA GLN A 89 18.36 16.10 -6.19
C GLN A 89 17.05 16.11 -5.40
N SER A 90 16.23 17.15 -5.53
CA SER A 90 14.95 17.25 -4.83
C SER A 90 13.96 16.17 -5.29
N LEU A 91 13.96 15.83 -6.58
CA LEU A 91 13.15 14.73 -7.11
C LEU A 91 13.55 13.38 -6.50
N ILE A 92 14.85 13.10 -6.38
CA ILE A 92 15.34 11.87 -5.73
C ILE A 92 14.88 11.81 -4.27
N ILE A 93 15.07 12.90 -3.52
CA ILE A 93 14.68 12.96 -2.12
C ILE A 93 13.17 12.73 -1.97
N ALA A 94 12.35 13.36 -2.80
CA ALA A 94 10.90 13.17 -2.78
C ALA A 94 10.51 11.71 -3.01
N MET A 95 11.11 11.05 -4.02
CA MET A 95 10.85 9.64 -4.29
C MET A 95 11.31 8.73 -3.15
N ALA A 96 12.46 9.03 -2.52
CA ALA A 96 12.95 8.29 -1.37
C ALA A 96 12.03 8.44 -0.15
N VAL A 97 11.52 9.64 0.13
CA VAL A 97 10.58 9.89 1.23
C VAL A 97 9.26 9.18 0.98
N VAL A 98 8.69 9.31 -0.23
CA VAL A 98 7.44 8.61 -0.59
C VAL A 98 7.60 7.10 -0.49
N GLY A 99 8.69 6.55 -1.05
CA GLY A 99 9.01 5.13 -0.92
C GLY A 99 9.17 4.70 0.54
N GLY A 100 9.88 5.49 1.35
CA GLY A 100 10.07 5.22 2.78
C GLY A 100 8.75 5.20 3.56
N VAL A 101 7.86 6.16 3.32
CA VAL A 101 6.53 6.21 3.94
C VAL A 101 5.69 4.99 3.55
N ILE A 102 5.73 4.59 2.28
CA ILE A 102 5.02 3.39 1.80
C ILE A 102 5.56 2.13 2.51
N ILE A 103 6.88 1.99 2.60
CA ILE A 103 7.51 0.83 3.27
C ILE A 103 7.14 0.81 4.76
N ILE A 104 7.24 1.94 5.46
CA ILE A 104 6.88 2.04 6.88
C ILE A 104 5.40 1.72 7.09
N ALA A 105 4.50 2.27 6.26
CA ALA A 105 3.07 1.96 6.32
C ALA A 105 2.79 0.47 6.13
N PHE A 106 3.51 -0.19 5.20
CA PHE A 106 3.40 -1.62 4.98
C PHE A 106 3.90 -2.44 6.18
N LEU A 107 5.06 -2.08 6.75
CA LEU A 107 5.58 -2.75 7.94
C LEU A 107 4.65 -2.59 9.13
N VAL A 108 4.11 -1.38 9.37
CA VAL A 108 3.13 -1.15 10.43
C VAL A 108 1.86 -1.96 10.18
N CYS A 109 1.37 -2.03 8.95
CA CYS A 109 0.21 -2.87 8.61
C CYS A 109 0.49 -4.36 8.91
N LEU A 110 1.65 -4.89 8.50
CA LEU A 110 2.02 -6.28 8.77
C LEU A 110 2.21 -6.55 10.27
N PHE A 111 2.88 -5.67 11.00
CA PHE A 111 3.18 -5.88 12.41
C PHE A 111 2.02 -5.55 13.35
N CYS A 112 1.15 -4.59 13.00
CA CYS A 112 0.02 -4.19 13.83
C CYS A 112 -1.30 -4.88 13.44
N CYS A 113 -1.52 -5.24 12.18
CA CYS A 113 -2.75 -5.95 11.78
C CYS A 113 -2.54 -7.47 11.79
N CYS A 114 -1.45 -8.01 11.23
CA CYS A 114 -1.26 -9.46 11.15
C CYS A 114 -0.80 -10.09 12.49
N LYS A 115 -0.13 -9.32 13.38
CA LYS A 115 0.29 -9.84 14.70
C LYS A 115 -0.78 -9.67 15.79
N CYS A 116 -1.64 -8.65 15.66
CA CYS A 116 -2.75 -8.44 16.61
C CYS A 116 -3.95 -9.34 16.34
N GLU A 117 -4.12 -9.85 15.11
CA GLU A 117 -5.14 -10.85 14.83
C GLU A 117 -4.88 -12.13 15.62
N HIS A 118 -3.64 -12.65 15.65
CA HIS A 118 -3.32 -13.90 16.35
C HIS A 118 -3.41 -13.81 17.89
N ILE A 119 -3.08 -12.65 18.47
CA ILE A 119 -3.08 -12.45 19.93
C ILE A 119 -4.45 -12.00 20.46
N GLY A 120 -5.20 -11.23 19.66
CA GLY A 120 -6.52 -10.71 20.04
C GLY A 120 -7.66 -11.69 19.78
N SER A 121 -7.66 -12.37 18.62
CA SER A 121 -8.74 -13.28 18.23
C SER A 121 -8.85 -14.47 19.17
N THR A 122 -7.72 -15.14 19.46
CA THR A 122 -7.69 -16.32 20.34
C THR A 122 -8.28 -16.05 21.72
N ARG A 123 -7.97 -14.87 22.30
CA ARG A 123 -8.47 -14.49 23.63
C ARG A 123 -9.93 -14.03 23.60
N PHE A 124 -10.37 -13.38 22.52
CA PHE A 124 -11.75 -12.95 22.32
C PHE A 124 -12.67 -14.15 22.01
N ASP A 125 -12.24 -15.04 21.12
CA ASP A 125 -12.95 -16.26 20.71
C ASP A 125 -13.12 -17.21 21.90
N ALA A 126 -12.06 -17.45 22.68
CA ALA A 126 -12.15 -18.25 23.90
C ALA A 126 -13.13 -17.66 24.94
N LYS A 127 -13.25 -16.32 24.99
CA LYS A 127 -14.20 -15.65 25.88
C LYS A 127 -15.63 -15.74 25.33
N MET A 128 -15.81 -15.71 24.02
CA MET A 128 -17.11 -15.87 23.37
C MET A 128 -17.63 -17.31 23.52
N GLU A 129 -16.78 -18.31 23.27
CA GLU A 129 -17.12 -19.73 23.39
C GLU A 129 -17.57 -20.09 24.82
N ARG A 130 -16.87 -19.57 25.84
CA ARG A 130 -17.28 -19.72 27.25
C ARG A 130 -18.66 -19.12 27.54
N ARG A 131 -19.03 -18.00 26.92
CA ARG A 131 -20.37 -17.39 27.09
C ARG A 131 -21.45 -18.24 26.42
N THR A 132 -21.17 -18.72 25.22
CA THR A 132 -22.07 -19.61 24.47
C THR A 132 -22.32 -20.91 25.22
N ASN A 133 -21.28 -21.55 25.76
CA ASN A 133 -21.41 -22.78 26.55
C ASN A 133 -22.23 -22.57 27.84
N LYS A 134 -22.04 -21.43 28.52
CA LYS A 134 -22.87 -21.07 29.69
C LYS A 134 -24.35 -20.87 29.33
N MET A 135 -24.65 -20.27 28.18
CA MET A 135 -26.03 -20.12 27.72
C MET A 135 -26.65 -21.46 27.32
N LYS A 136 -25.90 -22.31 26.61
CA LYS A 136 -26.35 -23.66 26.23
C LYS A 136 -26.64 -24.52 27.45
N GLY A 137 -25.76 -24.53 28.45
CA GLY A 137 -25.98 -25.27 29.70
C GLY A 137 -27.26 -24.84 30.42
N LYS A 138 -27.48 -23.51 30.56
CA LYS A 138 -28.73 -22.99 31.15
C LYS A 138 -29.98 -23.34 30.32
N GLN A 139 -29.85 -23.41 29.00
CA GLN A 139 -30.96 -23.78 28.12
C GLN A 139 -31.27 -25.28 28.22
N GLU A 140 -30.25 -26.12 28.35
CA GLU A 140 -30.37 -27.56 28.57
C GLU A 140 -30.99 -27.86 29.94
N GLU A 141 -30.56 -27.16 30.99
CA GLU A 141 -31.18 -27.24 32.33
C GLU A 141 -32.68 -26.92 32.28
N ARG A 142 -33.06 -25.80 31.65
CA ARG A 142 -34.48 -25.44 31.49
C ARG A 142 -35.28 -26.48 30.71
N LYS A 143 -34.68 -27.07 29.66
CA LYS A 143 -35.32 -28.13 28.87
C LYS A 143 -35.48 -29.42 29.69
N ALA A 144 -34.46 -29.79 30.48
CA ALA A 144 -34.51 -30.96 31.35
C ALA A 144 -35.54 -30.78 32.47
N GLU A 145 -35.60 -29.60 33.07
CA GLU A 145 -36.62 -29.25 34.08
C GLU A 145 -38.04 -29.33 33.49
N MET A 146 -38.27 -28.73 32.32
CA MET A 146 -39.57 -28.83 31.65
C MET A 146 -39.96 -30.28 31.34
N LYS A 147 -39.02 -31.12 30.89
CA LYS A 147 -39.28 -32.54 30.62
C LYS A 147 -39.63 -33.31 31.89
N MET A 148 -38.86 -33.13 32.97
CA MET A 148 -39.16 -33.76 34.26
C MET A 148 -40.52 -33.35 34.79
N ARG A 149 -40.91 -32.07 34.67
CA ARG A 149 -42.25 -31.60 35.04
C ARG A 149 -43.35 -32.27 34.21
N HIS A 150 -43.15 -32.41 32.89
CA HIS A 150 -44.12 -33.07 32.03
C HIS A 150 -44.24 -34.57 32.33
N GLU A 151 -43.13 -35.25 32.60
CA GLU A 151 -43.13 -36.66 33.00
C GLU A 151 -43.79 -36.86 34.37
N GLU A 152 -43.49 -36.02 35.36
CA GLU A 152 -44.14 -36.06 36.68
C GLU A 152 -45.67 -35.93 36.56
N ILE A 153 -46.16 -35.01 35.72
CA ILE A 153 -47.59 -34.84 35.45
C ILE A 153 -48.16 -36.09 34.75
N ARG A 154 -47.44 -36.65 33.76
CA ARG A 154 -47.85 -37.87 33.05
C ARG A 154 -47.94 -39.07 33.99
N THR A 155 -47.03 -39.19 34.96
CA THR A 155 -47.05 -40.27 35.96
C THR A 155 -48.14 -40.06 37.02
N LYS A 156 -48.41 -38.82 37.46
CA LYS A 156 -49.45 -38.53 38.47
C LYS A 156 -50.88 -38.60 37.93
N TYR A 157 -51.09 -38.23 36.67
CA TYR A 157 -52.44 -38.05 36.09
C TYR A 157 -52.67 -38.83 34.79
N GLY A 158 -51.71 -39.65 34.36
CA GLY A 158 -51.88 -40.52 33.20
C GLY A 158 -52.77 -41.72 33.52
N THR A 159 -54.07 -41.61 33.23
CA THR A 159 -54.82 -42.71 32.59
C THR A 159 -54.12 -43.07 31.27
N THR A 160 -53.97 -44.39 31.06
CA THR A 160 -53.46 -45.10 29.86
C THR A 160 -53.60 -44.36 28.54
#